data_AF-A0A4Z1AJF6-F1
#
_entry.id   AF-A0A4Z1AJF6-F1
#
_cell.length_a   1.000
_cell.length_b   1.000
_cell.length_c   1.000
_cell.angle_alpha   90.00
_cell.angle_beta   90.00
_cell.angle_gamma   90.00
#
_symmetry.space_group_name_H-M   'P 1'
#
loop_
_entity.id
_entity.type
_entity.pdbx_description
1 polymer ?
#
loop_
_entity_poly.entity_id
_entity_poly.type
_entity_poly.pdbx_seq_one_letter_code
_entity_poly.pdbx_strand_id
1 'polypeptide(L)'
;MSADLSYLIILLTGVVILLENRLKRVVILLGIQGFLLLLPLYQEESGDGFHSIFLAAMVIVFKGILTPIILFWTARRIHSPESTFPKVGYLPTLALLFAGAAACYFFMDIVSAFFGKSHQYGLLYVLLLIYIGVIGFIVRRNWIGVIACFSIFENGTFLLTLLLKSGVPIGSEFGSFLDAVLIIGAGAALRINSEQYKGEISR
;
A
#
# COMPACT_ATOMS: atom_id res chain seq x y z
N MET A 1 -7.92 19.04 -11.10
CA MET A 1 -6.58 19.26 -11.72
C MET A 1 -5.45 19.06 -10.73
N SER A 2 -5.40 19.76 -9.58
CA SER A 2 -4.38 19.50 -8.53
C SER A 2 -4.55 18.14 -7.85
N ALA A 3 -5.80 17.69 -7.63
CA ALA A 3 -6.08 16.43 -6.95
C ALA A 3 -5.77 15.19 -7.80
N ASP A 4 -6.12 15.24 -9.09
CA ASP A 4 -5.84 14.16 -10.04
C ASP A 4 -4.34 13.86 -10.15
N LEU A 5 -3.51 14.90 -10.05
CA LEU A 5 -2.06 14.80 -10.08
C LEU A 5 -1.51 14.07 -8.85
N SER A 6 -2.05 14.34 -7.64
CA SER A 6 -1.66 13.58 -6.44
C SER A 6 -2.00 12.09 -6.56
N TYR A 7 -3.20 11.75 -7.01
CA TYR A 7 -3.60 10.35 -7.21
C TYR A 7 -2.69 9.66 -8.25
N LEU A 8 -2.35 10.37 -9.34
CA LEU A 8 -1.43 9.86 -10.36
C LEU A 8 -0.01 9.62 -9.81
N ILE A 9 0.54 10.54 -9.02
CA ILE A 9 1.87 10.35 -8.40
C ILE A 9 1.85 9.13 -7.46
N ILE A 10 0.80 8.97 -6.67
CA ILE A 10 0.67 7.82 -5.76
C ILE A 10 0.52 6.52 -6.55
N LEU A 11 -0.21 6.52 -7.66
CA LEU A 11 -0.27 5.40 -8.60
C LEU A 11 1.12 5.05 -9.16
N LEU A 12 1.85 6.04 -9.68
CA LEU A 12 3.17 5.83 -10.28
C LEU A 12 4.17 5.28 -9.25
N THR A 13 4.15 5.77 -8.02
CA THR A 13 4.97 5.20 -6.93
C THR A 13 4.60 3.74 -6.66
N GLY A 14 3.32 3.37 -6.71
CA GLY A 14 2.86 1.97 -6.60
C GLY A 14 3.41 1.08 -7.72
N VAL A 15 3.43 1.58 -8.96
CA VAL A 15 4.05 0.86 -10.10
C VAL A 15 5.56 0.68 -9.88
N VAL A 16 6.26 1.72 -9.45
CA VAL A 16 7.70 1.64 -9.16
C VAL A 16 7.97 0.63 -8.05
N ILE A 17 7.16 0.62 -6.98
CA ILE A 17 7.29 -0.37 -5.91
C ILE A 17 7.06 -1.79 -6.42
N LEU A 18 6.07 -2.02 -7.30
CA LEU A 18 5.82 -3.35 -7.87
C LEU A 18 7.00 -3.86 -8.71
N LEU A 19 7.65 -2.98 -9.48
CA LEU A 19 8.77 -3.31 -10.36
C LEU A 19 10.13 -3.37 -9.62
N GLU A 20 10.22 -2.78 -8.44
CA GLU A 20 11.45 -2.73 -7.67
C GLU A 20 11.79 -4.10 -7.07
N ASN A 21 13.04 -4.51 -7.19
CA ASN A 21 13.49 -5.82 -6.67
C ASN A 21 14.22 -5.70 -5.35
N ARG A 22 14.81 -4.54 -5.06
CA ARG A 22 15.60 -4.38 -3.85
C ARG A 22 14.68 -4.07 -2.69
N LEU A 23 14.66 -4.96 -1.69
CA LEU A 23 13.76 -4.82 -0.56
C LEU A 23 13.94 -3.48 0.18
N LYS A 24 15.19 -3.02 0.32
CA LYS A 24 15.49 -1.70 0.91
C LYS A 24 14.82 -0.55 0.14
N ARG A 25 14.80 -0.60 -1.20
CA ARG A 25 14.16 0.44 -2.03
C ARG A 25 12.64 0.35 -1.95
N VAL A 26 12.07 -0.85 -1.98
CA VAL A 26 10.63 -1.09 -1.77
C VAL A 26 10.17 -0.44 -0.47
N VAL A 27 10.88 -0.67 0.62
CA VAL A 27 10.52 -0.13 1.94
C VAL A 27 10.63 1.41 1.99
N ILE A 28 11.69 1.99 1.41
CA ILE A 28 11.83 3.45 1.35
C ILE A 28 10.71 4.06 0.51
N LEU A 29 10.39 3.47 -0.65
CA LEU A 29 9.33 3.92 -1.53
C LEU A 29 7.94 3.82 -0.87
N LEU A 30 7.70 2.80 -0.04
CA LEU A 30 6.48 2.70 0.75
C LEU A 30 6.36 3.83 1.77
N GLY A 31 7.45 4.15 2.49
CA GLY A 31 7.46 5.29 3.40
C GLY A 31 7.15 6.59 2.65
N ILE A 32 7.81 6.82 1.51
CA ILE A 32 7.54 7.98 0.64
C ILE A 32 6.08 8.01 0.19
N GLN A 33 5.54 6.88 -0.26
CA GLN A 33 4.14 6.76 -0.67
C GLN A 33 3.19 7.09 0.49
N GLY A 34 3.50 6.62 1.71
CA GLY A 34 2.76 6.96 2.93
C GLY A 34 2.70 8.46 3.20
N PHE A 35 3.81 9.20 3.03
CA PHE A 35 3.81 10.66 3.13
C PHE A 35 3.03 11.33 1.99
N LEU A 36 3.10 10.79 0.77
CA LEU A 36 2.37 11.33 -0.38
C LEU A 36 0.84 11.24 -0.21
N LEU A 37 0.33 10.30 0.60
CA LEU A 37 -1.10 10.18 0.92
C LEU A 37 -1.65 11.40 1.67
N LEU A 38 -0.80 12.23 2.28
CA LEU A 38 -1.22 13.47 2.92
C LEU A 38 -1.75 14.48 1.90
N LEU A 39 -1.22 14.48 0.68
CA LEU A 39 -1.64 15.42 -0.37
C LEU A 39 -3.14 15.30 -0.70
N PRO A 40 -3.68 14.11 -1.08
CA PRO A 40 -5.11 13.97 -1.33
C PRO A 40 -5.94 14.11 -0.06
N LEU A 41 -5.41 13.73 1.12
CA LEU A 41 -6.10 13.91 2.39
C LEU A 41 -6.44 15.39 2.68
N TYR A 42 -5.44 16.28 2.58
CA TYR A 42 -5.65 17.72 2.78
C TYR A 42 -6.53 18.38 1.71
N GLN A 43 -6.61 17.80 0.51
CA GLN A 43 -7.42 18.33 -0.57
C GLN A 43 -8.90 17.96 -0.43
N GLU A 44 -9.19 16.76 0.08
CA GLU A 44 -10.54 16.22 0.15
C GLU A 44 -11.24 16.57 1.48
N GLU A 45 -10.50 16.61 2.59
CA GLU A 45 -11.03 17.00 3.90
C GLU A 45 -11.03 18.52 4.07
N SER A 46 -12.19 19.12 3.82
CA SER A 46 -12.45 20.56 3.97
C SER A 46 -13.33 20.88 5.20
N GLY A 47 -13.59 19.90 6.08
CA GLY A 47 -14.46 20.05 7.24
C GLY A 47 -13.91 19.34 8.48
N ASP A 48 -14.00 20.01 9.63
CA ASP A 48 -13.52 19.61 10.97
C ASP A 48 -12.00 19.37 11.11
N GLY A 49 -11.30 20.43 11.47
CA GLY A 49 -9.84 20.43 11.62
C GLY A 49 -9.31 19.42 12.65
N PHE A 50 -10.09 19.01 13.66
CA PHE A 50 -9.62 18.04 14.66
C PHE A 50 -9.56 16.61 14.12
N HIS A 51 -10.60 16.17 13.39
CA HIS A 51 -10.63 14.83 12.79
C HIS A 51 -9.53 14.70 11.73
N SER A 52 -9.37 15.73 10.90
CA SER A 52 -8.37 15.74 9.83
C SER A 52 -6.93 15.71 10.34
N ILE A 53 -6.62 16.49 11.39
CA ILE A 53 -5.31 16.47 12.03
C ILE A 53 -5.03 15.10 12.66
N PHE A 54 -6.03 14.49 13.31
CA PHE A 54 -5.88 13.16 13.89
C PHE A 54 -5.62 12.10 12.82
N LEU A 55 -6.38 12.12 11.73
CA LEU A 55 -6.23 11.18 10.61
C LEU A 55 -4.87 11.36 9.92
N ALA A 56 -4.44 12.61 9.69
CA ALA A 56 -3.12 12.93 9.13
C ALA A 56 -1.99 12.42 10.04
N ALA A 57 -2.11 12.60 11.36
CA ALA A 57 -1.14 12.08 12.32
C ALA A 57 -1.07 10.55 12.27
N MET A 58 -2.22 9.86 12.19
CA MET A 58 -2.27 8.39 12.07
C MET A 58 -1.60 7.93 10.77
N VAL A 59 -1.86 8.59 9.64
CA VAL A 59 -1.22 8.26 8.35
C VAL A 59 0.30 8.43 8.43
N ILE A 60 0.80 9.52 9.03
CA ILE A 60 2.25 9.74 9.19
C ILE A 60 2.87 8.66 10.08
N VAL A 61 2.28 8.43 11.25
CA VAL A 61 2.84 7.51 12.24
C VAL A 61 2.82 6.09 11.70
N PHE A 62 1.67 5.59 11.26
CA PHE A 62 1.53 4.20 10.85
C PHE A 62 2.15 3.96 9.46
N LYS A 63 1.75 4.73 8.44
CA LYS A 63 2.17 4.45 7.05
C LYS A 63 3.53 5.04 6.70
N GLY A 64 3.81 6.27 7.14
CA GLY A 64 5.05 6.97 6.80
C GLY A 64 6.27 6.45 7.57
N ILE A 65 6.07 5.99 8.80
CA ILE A 65 7.17 5.67 9.73
C ILE A 65 7.13 4.21 10.18
N LEU A 66 6.02 3.76 10.77
CA LEU A 66 5.97 2.49 11.48
C LEU A 66 6.03 1.29 10.53
N THR A 67 5.20 1.27 9.49
CA THR A 67 5.19 0.22 8.44
C THR A 67 6.56 0.05 7.78
N PRO A 68 7.24 1.11 7.28
CA PRO A 68 8.56 0.92 6.69
C PRO A 68 9.63 0.49 7.71
N ILE A 69 9.62 1.00 8.94
CA ILE A 69 10.56 0.58 9.98
C ILE A 69 10.39 -0.91 10.27
N ILE A 70 9.15 -1.38 10.44
CA ILE A 70 8.86 -2.76 10.82
C ILE A 70 9.15 -3.71 9.66
N LEU A 71 8.82 -3.33 8.42
CA LEU A 71 9.19 -4.10 7.24
C LEU A 71 10.72 -4.24 7.13
N PHE A 72 11.45 -3.13 7.28
CA PHE A 72 12.91 -3.16 7.22
C PHE A 72 13.53 -3.99 8.34
N TRP A 73 12.99 -3.86 9.55
CA TRP A 73 13.51 -4.55 10.72
C TRP A 73 13.23 -6.06 10.65
N THR A 74 12.02 -6.44 10.27
CA THR A 74 11.63 -7.83 10.03
C THR A 74 12.49 -8.45 8.93
N ALA A 75 12.73 -7.72 7.83
CA ALA A 75 13.59 -8.16 6.73
C ALA A 75 15.00 -8.53 7.17
N ARG A 76 15.61 -7.66 7.98
CA ARG A 76 16.97 -7.87 8.49
C ARG A 76 17.05 -9.06 9.45
N ARG A 77 15.97 -9.33 10.19
CA ARG A 77 15.92 -10.41 11.19
C ARG A 77 15.75 -11.80 10.60
N ILE A 78 14.98 -11.94 9.52
CA ILE A 78 14.70 -13.26 8.93
C ILE A 78 15.73 -13.68 7.86
N HIS A 79 16.85 -12.96 7.73
CA HIS A 79 17.85 -13.13 6.66
C HIS A 79 17.20 -13.26 5.27
N SER A 80 16.13 -12.48 5.03
CA SER A 80 15.41 -12.55 3.76
C SER A 80 16.37 -12.20 2.62
N PRO A 81 16.32 -12.90 1.48
CA PRO A 81 17.16 -12.54 0.33
C PRO A 81 16.91 -11.06 0.00
N GLU A 82 17.99 -10.29 -0.14
CA GLU A 82 17.90 -8.84 -0.45
C GLU A 82 17.16 -8.58 -1.78
N SER A 83 17.09 -9.61 -2.62
CA SER A 83 16.37 -9.62 -3.89
C SER A 83 14.96 -10.19 -3.76
N THR A 84 13.98 -9.37 -4.13
CA THR A 84 12.55 -9.68 -4.20
C THR A 84 12.15 -10.04 -5.63
N PHE A 85 12.93 -10.90 -6.30
CA PHE A 85 12.71 -11.22 -7.71
C PHE A 85 11.25 -11.66 -7.96
N PRO A 86 10.58 -11.10 -8.99
CA PRO A 86 9.22 -11.49 -9.34
C PRO A 86 9.20 -12.95 -9.81
N LYS A 87 8.23 -13.73 -9.32
CA LYS A 87 8.04 -15.15 -9.66
C LYS A 87 7.79 -15.35 -11.15
N VAL A 88 7.16 -14.37 -11.79
CA VAL A 88 6.66 -14.44 -13.17
C VAL A 88 7.56 -13.69 -14.16
N GLY A 89 8.67 -13.09 -13.71
CA GLY A 89 9.52 -12.24 -14.55
C GLY A 89 8.91 -10.86 -14.86
N TYR A 90 9.70 -9.97 -15.47
CA TYR A 90 9.29 -8.57 -15.71
C TYR A 90 8.26 -8.40 -16.81
N LEU A 91 8.42 -9.11 -17.93
CA LEU A 91 7.54 -9.03 -19.10
C LEU A 91 6.08 -9.39 -18.77
N PRO A 92 5.79 -10.51 -18.07
CA PRO A 92 4.42 -10.83 -17.66
C PRO A 92 3.85 -9.85 -16.63
N THR A 93 4.69 -9.31 -15.75
CA THR A 93 4.26 -8.30 -14.76
C THR A 93 3.81 -7.01 -15.44
N LEU A 94 4.55 -6.56 -16.47
CA LEU A 94 4.15 -5.41 -17.29
C LEU A 94 2.88 -5.71 -18.11
N ALA A 95 2.78 -6.90 -18.70
CA ALA A 95 1.58 -7.31 -19.44
C ALA A 95 0.33 -7.29 -18.55
N LEU A 96 0.43 -7.78 -17.31
CA LEU A 96 -0.66 -7.70 -16.32
C LEU A 96 -1.00 -6.25 -15.97
N LEU A 97 0.01 -5.38 -15.80
CA LEU A 97 -0.22 -3.96 -15.54
C LEU A 97 -1.00 -3.30 -16.68
N PHE A 98 -0.59 -3.52 -17.93
CA PHE A 98 -1.28 -2.98 -19.11
C PHE A 98 -2.69 -3.56 -19.27
N ALA A 99 -2.86 -4.86 -19.01
CA ALA A 99 -4.16 -5.51 -19.05
C ALA A 99 -5.12 -4.89 -18.01
N GLY A 100 -4.64 -4.65 -16.78
CA GLY A 100 -5.43 -3.98 -15.76
C GLY A 100 -5.75 -2.52 -16.07
N ALA A 101 -4.80 -1.77 -16.63
CA ALA A 101 -5.02 -0.41 -17.07
C ALA A 101 -6.08 -0.35 -18.18
N ALA A 102 -6.00 -1.24 -19.16
CA ALA A 102 -7.01 -1.38 -20.20
C ALA A 102 -8.38 -1.76 -19.62
N ALA A 103 -8.44 -2.75 -18.71
CA ALA A 103 -9.67 -3.14 -18.06
C ALA A 103 -10.31 -1.96 -17.29
N CYS A 104 -9.53 -1.26 -16.45
CA CYS A 104 -10.02 -0.10 -15.71
C CYS A 104 -10.53 1.00 -16.65
N TYR A 105 -9.86 1.23 -17.78
CA TYR A 105 -10.31 2.18 -18.79
C TYR A 105 -11.64 1.75 -19.44
N PHE A 106 -11.79 0.48 -19.81
CA PHE A 106 -13.06 -0.04 -20.35
C PHE A 106 -14.22 0.05 -19.36
N PHE A 107 -13.97 -0.18 -18.08
CA PHE A 107 -14.98 -0.06 -17.02
C PHE A 107 -15.22 1.39 -16.57
N MET A 108 -14.46 2.36 -17.06
CA MET A 108 -14.52 3.75 -16.61
C MET A 108 -15.89 4.37 -16.85
N ASP A 109 -16.53 4.08 -17.98
CA ASP A 109 -17.87 4.60 -18.28
C ASP A 109 -18.93 4.06 -17.32
N ILE A 110 -18.87 2.75 -17.03
CA ILE A 110 -19.78 2.08 -16.09
C ILE A 110 -19.58 2.63 -14.67
N VAL A 111 -18.33 2.76 -14.24
CA VAL A 111 -18.00 3.28 -12.90
C VAL A 111 -18.39 4.75 -12.77
N SER A 112 -18.19 5.56 -13.82
CA SER A 112 -18.59 6.97 -13.84
C SER A 112 -20.10 7.17 -13.78
N ALA A 113 -20.87 6.25 -14.36
CA ALA A 113 -22.33 6.26 -14.30
C ALA A 113 -22.84 5.98 -12.87
N PHE A 114 -22.11 5.18 -12.09
CA PHE A 114 -22.49 4.81 -10.73
C PHE A 114 -22.07 5.85 -9.68
N PHE A 115 -20.87 6.44 -9.82
CA PHE A 115 -20.27 7.33 -8.82
C PHE A 115 -20.28 8.83 -9.20
N GLY A 116 -20.77 9.17 -10.39
CA GLY A 116 -20.85 10.54 -10.88
C GLY A 116 -19.56 11.04 -11.55
N LYS A 117 -19.69 12.05 -12.42
CA LYS A 117 -18.61 12.52 -13.30
C LYS A 117 -17.53 13.38 -12.61
N SER A 118 -17.72 13.79 -11.36
CA SER A 118 -16.86 14.80 -10.71
C SER A 118 -15.43 14.32 -10.41
N HIS A 119 -15.18 13.00 -10.33
CA HIS A 119 -13.88 12.42 -9.95
C HIS A 119 -13.44 11.27 -10.87
N GLN A 120 -13.82 11.30 -12.15
CA GLN A 120 -13.68 10.18 -13.08
C GLN A 120 -12.22 9.65 -13.17
N TYR A 121 -11.24 10.55 -13.24
CA TYR A 121 -9.83 10.19 -13.36
C TYR A 121 -9.20 9.76 -12.02
N GLY A 122 -9.50 10.45 -10.92
CA GLY A 122 -9.04 10.03 -9.59
C GLY A 122 -9.51 8.62 -9.25
N LEU A 123 -10.76 8.29 -9.55
CA LEU A 123 -11.34 6.97 -9.29
C LEU A 123 -10.63 5.89 -10.11
N LEU A 124 -10.34 6.17 -11.38
CA LEU A 124 -9.54 5.29 -12.25
C LEU A 124 -8.15 4.99 -11.65
N TYR A 125 -7.43 6.02 -11.21
CA TYR A 125 -6.08 5.85 -10.65
C TYR A 125 -6.10 5.05 -9.35
N VAL A 126 -7.09 5.28 -8.49
CA VAL A 126 -7.26 4.56 -7.23
C VAL A 126 -7.58 3.08 -7.47
N LEU A 127 -8.50 2.76 -8.40
CA LEU A 127 -8.79 1.37 -8.75
C LEU A 127 -7.57 0.66 -9.33
N LEU A 128 -6.80 1.35 -10.17
CA LEU A 128 -5.58 0.78 -10.71
C LEU A 128 -4.51 0.55 -9.62
N LEU A 129 -4.44 1.42 -8.61
CA LEU A 129 -3.54 1.24 -7.46
C LEU A 129 -3.94 0.02 -6.62
N ILE A 130 -5.23 -0.17 -6.36
CA ILE A 130 -5.76 -1.37 -5.69
C ILE A 130 -5.37 -2.62 -6.52
N TYR A 131 -5.58 -2.57 -7.83
CA TYR A 131 -5.23 -3.66 -8.75
C TYR A 131 -3.72 -3.98 -8.74
N ILE A 132 -2.86 -2.97 -8.70
CA ILE A 132 -1.40 -3.14 -8.55
C ILE A 132 -1.06 -3.92 -7.27
N GLY A 133 -1.71 -3.58 -6.16
CA GLY A 133 -1.57 -4.31 -4.89
C GLY A 133 -1.96 -5.79 -5.04
N VAL A 134 -3.09 -6.07 -5.70
CA VAL A 134 -3.56 -7.44 -5.97
C VAL A 134 -2.59 -8.22 -6.88
N ILE A 135 -2.09 -7.63 -7.97
CA ILE A 135 -1.06 -8.28 -8.80
C ILE A 135 0.18 -8.60 -7.95
N GLY A 136 0.55 -7.69 -7.06
CA GLY A 136 1.68 -7.87 -6.17
C GLY A 136 1.62 -9.18 -5.37
N PHE A 137 0.44 -9.59 -4.92
CA PHE A 137 0.24 -10.88 -4.23
C PHE A 137 0.55 -12.09 -5.12
N ILE A 138 0.28 -11.99 -6.41
CA ILE A 138 0.50 -13.06 -7.39
C ILE A 138 1.97 -13.11 -7.80
N VAL A 139 2.59 -11.95 -8.00
CA VAL A 139 3.93 -11.82 -8.61
C VAL A 139 5.05 -11.98 -7.57
N ARG A 140 4.85 -11.55 -6.32
CA ARG A 140 5.92 -11.57 -5.31
C ARG A 140 6.12 -12.96 -4.72
N ARG A 141 7.38 -13.42 -4.72
CA ARG A 141 7.79 -14.69 -4.11
C ARG A 141 8.16 -14.55 -2.63
N ASN A 142 8.63 -13.37 -2.22
CA ASN A 142 9.03 -13.09 -0.85
C ASN A 142 7.83 -12.55 -0.05
N TRP A 143 7.56 -13.13 1.12
CA TRP A 143 6.53 -12.67 2.06
C TRP A 143 6.62 -11.18 2.39
N ILE A 144 7.82 -10.62 2.50
CA ILE A 144 7.98 -9.19 2.78
C ILE A 144 7.56 -8.35 1.58
N GLY A 145 7.84 -8.82 0.37
CA GLY A 145 7.32 -8.20 -0.86
C GLY A 145 5.80 -8.30 -0.97
N VAL A 146 5.20 -9.39 -0.50
CA VAL A 146 3.73 -9.55 -0.43
C VAL A 146 3.13 -8.55 0.56
N ILE A 147 3.70 -8.39 1.76
CA ILE A 147 3.25 -7.40 2.76
C ILE A 147 3.44 -5.97 2.21
N ALA A 148 4.53 -5.71 1.50
CA ALA A 148 4.72 -4.43 0.83
C ALA A 148 3.61 -4.13 -0.19
N CYS A 149 3.25 -5.11 -1.02
CA CYS A 149 2.14 -4.98 -1.96
C CYS A 149 0.77 -4.89 -1.26
N PHE A 150 0.63 -5.49 -0.08
CA PHE A 150 -0.56 -5.34 0.76
C PHE A 150 -0.74 -3.90 1.21
N SER A 151 0.35 -3.26 1.63
CA SER A 151 0.34 -1.84 1.99
C SER A 151 -0.06 -0.96 0.80
N ILE A 152 0.37 -1.28 -0.44
CA ILE A 152 -0.08 -0.57 -1.65
C ILE A 152 -1.60 -0.74 -1.86
N PHE A 153 -2.10 -1.97 -1.75
CA PHE A 153 -3.53 -2.26 -1.85
C PHE A 153 -4.34 -1.44 -0.84
N GLU A 154 -3.88 -1.43 0.40
CA GLU A 154 -4.52 -0.70 1.50
C GLU A 154 -4.50 0.82 1.27
N ASN A 155 -3.39 1.36 0.77
CA ASN A 155 -3.28 2.77 0.36
C ASN A 155 -4.30 3.10 -0.75
N GLY A 156 -4.50 2.20 -1.70
CA GLY A 156 -5.57 2.32 -2.71
C GLY A 156 -6.96 2.34 -2.08
N THR A 157 -7.28 1.43 -1.16
CA THR A 157 -8.58 1.41 -0.49
C THR A 157 -8.82 2.67 0.37
N PHE A 158 -7.78 3.20 1.00
CA PHE A 158 -7.83 4.45 1.75
C PHE A 158 -8.17 5.65 0.84
N LEU A 159 -7.50 5.76 -0.30
CA LEU A 159 -7.80 6.82 -1.28
C LEU A 159 -9.20 6.67 -1.87
N LEU A 160 -9.69 5.44 -2.02
CA LEU A 160 -11.06 5.19 -2.48
C LEU A 160 -12.08 5.72 -1.48
N THR A 161 -11.86 5.50 -0.19
CA THR A 161 -12.75 6.04 0.84
C THR A 161 -12.76 7.57 0.89
N LEU A 162 -11.58 8.21 0.73
CA LEU A 162 -11.49 9.66 0.63
C LEU A 162 -12.28 10.18 -0.58
N LEU A 163 -12.03 9.62 -1.76
CA LEU A 163 -12.63 10.07 -3.02
C LEU A 163 -14.15 9.92 -3.03
N LEU A 164 -14.67 8.85 -2.42
CA LEU A 164 -16.10 8.62 -2.35
C LEU A 164 -16.82 9.55 -1.36
N LYS A 165 -16.09 10.30 -0.52
CA LYS A 165 -16.60 11.00 0.68
C LYS A 165 -17.57 10.15 1.50
N SER A 166 -17.47 8.83 1.31
CA SER A 166 -18.26 7.87 2.00
C SER A 166 -17.58 7.86 3.34
N GLY A 167 -18.17 8.54 4.32
CA GLY A 167 -17.72 8.58 5.72
C GLY A 167 -17.80 7.20 6.37
N VAL A 168 -17.52 6.14 5.61
CA VAL A 168 -17.23 4.78 6.00
C VAL A 168 -15.88 4.85 6.69
N PRO A 169 -15.88 4.97 8.03
CA PRO A 169 -14.66 5.09 8.83
C PRO A 169 -13.83 3.81 8.70
N ILE A 170 -14.47 2.73 8.22
CA ILE A 170 -13.92 1.40 8.08
C ILE A 170 -12.72 1.37 7.11
N GLY A 171 -12.64 2.14 6.02
CA GLY A 171 -11.50 2.03 5.10
C GLY A 171 -10.17 2.52 5.69
N SER A 172 -10.19 3.68 6.35
CA SER A 172 -9.02 4.28 7.00
C SER A 172 -8.70 3.62 8.34
N GLU A 173 -9.71 3.31 9.14
CA GLU A 173 -9.55 2.66 10.45
C GLU A 173 -9.11 1.20 10.29
N PHE A 174 -9.68 0.45 9.33
CA PHE A 174 -9.31 -0.94 9.07
C PHE A 174 -7.90 -1.05 8.49
N GLY A 175 -7.48 -0.05 7.70
CA GLY A 175 -6.09 0.05 7.26
C GLY A 175 -5.12 0.16 8.43
N SER A 176 -5.39 1.09 9.36
CA SER A 176 -4.59 1.22 10.60
C SER A 176 -4.64 -0.04 11.49
N PHE A 177 -5.77 -0.73 11.53
CA PHE A 177 -5.93 -2.00 12.24
C PHE A 177 -5.10 -3.12 11.59
N LEU A 178 -5.09 -3.20 10.27
CA LEU A 178 -4.31 -4.16 9.52
C LEU A 178 -2.80 -3.92 9.66
N ASP A 179 -2.38 -2.65 9.60
CA ASP A 179 -1.02 -2.26 9.95
C ASP A 179 -0.70 -2.74 11.37
N ALA A 180 -1.55 -2.47 12.37
CA ALA A 180 -1.36 -2.95 13.74
C ALA A 180 -1.28 -4.49 13.86
N VAL A 181 -2.08 -5.24 13.10
CA VAL A 181 -2.01 -6.70 13.04
C VAL A 181 -0.68 -7.16 12.43
N LEU A 182 -0.17 -6.47 11.41
CA LEU A 182 1.16 -6.75 10.85
C LEU A 182 2.27 -6.51 11.89
N ILE A 183 2.15 -5.46 12.71
CA ILE A 183 3.07 -5.20 13.84
C ILE A 183 3.03 -6.35 14.85
N ILE A 184 1.84 -6.75 15.27
CA ILE A 184 1.65 -7.82 16.26
C ILE A 184 2.14 -9.15 15.70
N GLY A 185 1.84 -9.45 14.44
CA GLY A 185 2.29 -10.65 13.74
C GLY A 185 3.81 -10.72 13.60
N ALA A 186 4.45 -9.60 13.24
CA ALA A 186 5.91 -9.50 13.23
C ALA A 186 6.50 -9.72 14.64
N GLY A 187 5.90 -9.12 15.67
CA GLY A 187 6.26 -9.34 17.08
C GLY A 187 6.12 -10.79 17.53
N ALA A 188 5.05 -11.48 17.14
CA ALA A 188 4.81 -12.88 17.45
C ALA A 188 5.81 -13.81 16.76
N ALA A 189 6.10 -13.57 15.48
CA ALA A 189 7.10 -14.32 14.73
C ALA A 189 8.50 -14.22 15.37
N LEU A 190 8.84 -13.07 15.96
CA LEU A 190 10.11 -12.86 16.66
C LEU A 190 10.19 -13.65 17.97
N ARG A 191 9.09 -13.74 18.72
CA ARG A 191 9.05 -14.56 19.94
C ARG A 191 9.36 -16.01 19.62
N ILE A 192 8.73 -16.57 18.59
CA ILE A 192 8.91 -17.97 18.19
C ILE A 192 10.36 -18.24 17.78
N ASN A 193 10.98 -17.33 17.01
CA ASN A 193 12.36 -17.48 16.57
C ASN A 193 13.37 -17.32 17.72
N SER A 194 13.06 -16.47 18.71
CA SER A 194 13.89 -16.31 19.92
C SER A 194 13.83 -17.51 20.87
N GLU A 195 12.68 -18.21 20.91
CA GLU A 195 12.48 -19.43 21.68
C GLU A 195 13.24 -20.60 21.05
N GLN A 196 13.22 -20.73 19.72
CA GLN A 196 14.00 -21.77 19.02
C GLN A 196 15.51 -21.61 19.21
N TYR A 197 16.04 -20.38 19.14
CA TYR A 197 17.46 -20.11 19.38
C TYR A 197 17.90 -20.42 20.82
N LYS A 198 17.04 -20.19 21.82
CA LYS A 198 17.32 -20.59 23.21
C LYS A 198 17.34 -22.11 23.40
N GLY A 199 16.47 -22.83 22.69
CA GLY A 199 16.40 -24.29 22.75
C GLY A 199 17.65 -24.98 22.18
N GLU A 200 18.27 -24.42 21.14
CA GLU A 200 19.50 -24.95 20.54
C GLU A 200 20.76 -24.74 21.39
N ILE A 201 20.83 -23.67 22.20
CA ILE A 201 21.97 -23.41 23.10
C ILE A 201 21.90 -24.27 24.38
N SER A 202 20.71 -24.78 24.72
CA SER A 202 20.48 -25.63 25.90
C SER A 202 20.63 -27.14 25.65
N ARG A 203 20.99 -27.56 24.43
CA ARG A 203 21.28 -28.95 24.05
C ARG A 203 22.75 -29.13 23.71
#